data_AF-A0A9J6G7Z5-F1
#
_entry.id   AF-A0A9J6G7Z5-F1
#
_cell.length_a   1.000
_cell.length_b   1.000
_cell.length_c   1.000
_cell.angle_alpha   90.00
_cell.angle_beta   90.00
_cell.angle_gamma   90.00
#
_symmetry.space_group_name_H-M   'P 1'
#
loop_
_entity.id
_entity.type
_entity.pdbx_description
1 polymer ?
#
loop_
_entity_poly.entity_id
_entity_poly.type
_entity_poly.pdbx_seq_one_letter_code
_entity_poly.pdbx_strand_id
1 'polypeptide(L)'
;MQVARNEGPPLSHQVTSLGPGIQGPVTRLPGRMAHFETCHLVESYERVERSYDVLASLNNSWLSYTTNALLGHFLDKLHENVSDTCLGIWNPHWDDFGNVCGEKRSYPLTRAIFRLYNDSYA
;
A
#
# COMPACT_ATOMS: atom_id res chain seq x y z
N MET A 1 31.91 3.12 18.23
CA MET A 1 31.53 2.31 17.06
C MET A 1 30.08 2.66 16.74
N GLN A 2 29.85 3.55 15.76
CA GLN A 2 28.48 3.90 15.35
C GLN A 2 27.97 2.79 14.44
N VAL A 3 26.89 2.14 14.86
CA VAL A 3 26.12 1.24 14.01
C VAL A 3 25.51 2.13 12.93
N ALA A 4 25.95 1.96 11.69
CA ALA A 4 25.31 2.59 10.55
C ALA A 4 23.85 2.11 10.56
N ARG A 5 22.92 3.03 10.83
CA ARG A 5 21.51 2.75 10.61
C ARG A 5 21.35 2.50 9.11
N ASN A 6 20.67 1.41 8.76
CA ASN A 6 20.31 1.07 7.39
C ASN A 6 19.27 2.07 6.89
N GLU A 7 19.63 3.34 6.78
CA GLU A 7 18.73 4.40 6.35
C GLU A 7 18.79 4.45 4.83
N GLY A 8 17.61 4.36 4.21
CA GLY A 8 17.49 4.56 2.78
C GLY A 8 17.79 6.02 2.45
N PRO A 9 17.97 6.36 1.16
CA PRO A 9 18.02 7.76 0.77
C PRO A 9 16.75 8.49 1.23
N PRO A 10 16.86 9.77 1.64
CA PRO A 10 15.74 10.51 2.23
C PRO A 10 14.53 10.50 1.29
N LEU A 11 13.37 10.13 1.82
CA LEU A 11 12.09 10.05 1.09
C LEU A 11 11.54 11.42 0.63
N SER A 12 12.30 12.50 0.83
CA SER A 12 11.94 13.89 0.55
C SER A 12 12.46 14.45 -0.78
N HIS A 13 13.29 13.71 -1.52
CA HIS A 13 13.90 14.19 -2.77
C HIS A 13 13.49 13.32 -3.96
N GLN A 14 13.35 13.94 -5.15
CA GLN A 14 13.26 13.19 -6.40
C GLN A 14 14.55 12.41 -6.62
N VAL A 15 14.41 11.10 -6.86
CA VAL A 15 15.51 10.18 -7.11
C VAL A 15 15.32 9.53 -8.48
N THR A 16 16.43 9.31 -9.18
CA THR A 16 16.44 8.61 -10.47
C THR A 16 16.46 7.11 -10.21
N SER A 17 15.46 6.39 -10.73
CA SER A 17 15.45 4.93 -10.66
C SER A 17 16.29 4.31 -11.78
N LEU A 18 17.12 3.33 -11.45
CA LEU A 18 17.87 2.55 -12.46
C LEU A 18 17.06 1.38 -13.04
N GLY A 19 15.92 1.05 -12.44
CA GLY A 19 15.10 -0.07 -12.85
C GLY A 19 13.98 -0.37 -11.85
N PRO A 20 13.23 -1.47 -12.07
CA PRO A 20 12.18 -1.91 -11.17
C PRO A 20 12.75 -2.33 -9.80
N GLY A 21 11.96 -2.14 -8.75
CA GLY A 21 12.29 -2.60 -7.40
C GLY A 21 12.41 -4.13 -7.32
N ILE A 22 13.00 -4.61 -6.22
CA ILE A 22 13.15 -6.05 -5.97
C ILE A 22 11.79 -6.77 -6.00
N GLN A 23 11.80 -8.02 -6.46
CA GLN A 23 10.60 -8.84 -6.51
C GLN A 23 10.15 -9.31 -5.11
N GLY A 24 8.85 -9.47 -4.92
CA GLY A 24 8.29 -10.10 -3.72
C GLY A 24 8.62 -11.60 -3.62
N PRO A 25 8.60 -12.17 -2.40
CA PRO A 25 8.91 -13.59 -2.16
C PRO A 25 7.90 -14.55 -2.80
N VAL A 26 6.64 -14.13 -2.94
CA VAL A 26 5.53 -14.94 -3.46
C VAL A 26 5.22 -14.56 -4.91
N THR A 27 5.00 -13.27 -5.19
CA THR A 27 4.63 -12.80 -6.52
C THR A 27 5.76 -12.98 -7.53
N ARG A 28 7.02 -12.83 -7.09
CA ARG A 28 8.23 -12.98 -7.92
C ARG A 28 8.23 -12.09 -9.18
N LEU A 29 7.62 -10.92 -9.08
CA LEU A 29 7.54 -9.94 -10.16
C LEU A 29 8.35 -8.68 -9.77
N PRO A 30 9.45 -8.34 -10.47
CA PRO A 30 10.17 -7.10 -10.23
C PRO A 30 9.25 -5.88 -10.39
N GLY A 31 9.38 -4.92 -9.48
CA GLY A 31 8.61 -3.67 -9.50
C GLY A 31 7.13 -3.82 -9.12
N ARG A 32 6.67 -5.00 -8.72
CA ARG A 32 5.31 -5.21 -8.21
C ARG A 32 5.33 -6.09 -6.96
N MET A 33 4.54 -5.71 -5.97
CA MET A 33 4.44 -6.43 -4.70
C MET A 33 2.98 -6.45 -4.23
N ALA A 34 2.51 -7.61 -3.78
CA ALA A 34 1.14 -7.76 -3.30
C ALA A 34 0.98 -7.22 -1.88
N HIS A 35 -0.23 -6.80 -1.52
CA HIS A 35 -0.53 -6.23 -0.22
C HIS A 35 -0.15 -7.18 0.92
N PHE A 36 -0.44 -8.48 0.77
CA PHE A 36 -0.05 -9.51 1.72
C PHE A 36 1.47 -9.71 1.87
N GLU A 37 2.26 -9.31 0.86
CA GLU A 37 3.72 -9.29 0.95
C GLU A 37 4.20 -8.01 1.66
N THR A 38 3.53 -6.88 1.42
CA THR A 38 3.95 -5.58 1.97
C THR A 38 3.88 -5.53 3.49
N CYS A 39 2.86 -6.10 4.13
CA CYS A 39 2.63 -5.93 5.56
C CYS A 39 3.78 -6.46 6.44
N HIS A 40 4.43 -7.55 6.04
CA HIS A 40 5.60 -8.10 6.75
C HIS A 40 6.92 -7.46 6.31
N LEU A 41 7.03 -7.09 5.03
CA LEU A 41 8.28 -6.58 4.49
C LEU A 41 8.63 -5.20 5.03
N VAL A 42 7.64 -4.32 5.17
CA VAL A 42 7.86 -2.90 5.47
C VAL A 42 8.07 -2.60 6.96
N GLU A 43 8.01 -3.59 7.85
CA GLU A 43 8.23 -3.38 9.29
C GLU A 43 9.64 -2.84 9.60
N SER A 44 10.63 -3.22 8.78
CA SER A 44 12.02 -2.80 8.91
C SER A 44 12.40 -1.61 8.02
N TYR A 45 11.44 -1.06 7.27
CA TYR A 45 11.69 -0.02 6.27
C TYR A 45 11.49 1.36 6.90
N GLU A 46 12.21 2.35 6.39
CA GLU A 46 11.86 3.75 6.64
C GLU A 46 10.58 4.07 5.88
N ARG A 47 9.65 4.79 6.53
CA ARG A 47 8.32 5.04 5.99
C ARG A 47 7.91 6.48 6.16
N VAL A 48 7.32 7.04 5.11
CA VAL A 48 6.64 8.33 5.11
C VAL A 48 5.23 8.12 4.57
N GLU A 49 4.25 8.50 5.39
CA GLU A 49 2.86 8.56 4.97
C GLU A 49 2.64 9.81 4.11
N ARG A 50 2.01 9.62 2.96
CA ARG A 50 1.57 10.67 2.03
C ARG A 50 0.05 10.66 1.97
N SER A 51 -0.56 11.61 1.24
CA SER A 51 -2.02 11.80 1.23
C SER A 51 -2.84 10.57 0.87
N TYR A 52 -2.30 9.66 0.03
CA TYR A 52 -3.04 8.51 -0.51
C TYR A 52 -2.25 7.19 -0.45
N ASP A 53 -1.00 7.22 0.02
CA ASP A 53 -0.12 6.06 0.04
C ASP A 53 0.99 6.23 1.09
N VAL A 54 1.67 5.13 1.39
CA VAL A 54 2.90 5.11 2.19
C VAL A 54 4.05 4.86 1.23
N LEU A 55 5.05 5.75 1.28
CA LEU A 55 6.33 5.52 0.63
C LEU A 55 7.28 4.89 1.65
N ALA A 56 7.75 3.69 1.35
CA ALA A 56 8.74 2.98 2.14
C ALA A 56 10.06 2.84 1.37
N SER A 57 11.19 2.92 2.07
CA SER A 57 12.51 2.65 1.50
C SER A 57 13.31 1.68 2.37
N LEU A 58 14.09 0.85 1.69
CA LEU A 58 15.16 0.05 2.29
C LEU A 58 16.32 0.00 1.31
N ASN A 59 17.51 0.39 1.76
CA ASN A 59 18.71 0.49 0.93
C ASN A 59 18.43 1.31 -0.34
N ASN A 60 18.62 0.70 -1.52
CA ASN A 60 18.41 1.33 -2.83
C ASN A 60 17.06 0.93 -3.47
N SER A 61 16.08 0.54 -2.65
CA SER A 61 14.75 0.14 -3.11
C SER A 61 13.67 0.98 -2.44
N TRP A 62 12.66 1.34 -3.22
CA TRP A 62 11.49 2.07 -2.78
C TRP A 62 10.24 1.27 -3.11
N LEU A 63 9.26 1.32 -2.22
CA LEU A 63 7.97 0.67 -2.34
C LEU A 63 6.90 1.69 -1.94
N SER A 64 5.98 1.96 -2.86
CA SER A 64 4.75 2.69 -2.55
C SER A 64 3.62 1.68 -2.40
N TYR A 65 2.86 1.79 -1.32
CA TYR A 65 1.72 0.91 -1.04
C TYR A 65 0.62 1.67 -0.31
N THR A 66 -0.61 1.16 -0.34
CA THR A 66 -1.75 1.77 0.36
C THR A 66 -2.10 1.01 1.63
N THR A 67 -2.78 1.67 2.57
CA THR A 67 -3.31 1.11 3.82
C THR A 67 -4.82 1.34 3.89
N ASN A 68 -5.54 0.59 4.72
CA ASN A 68 -6.98 0.83 4.89
C ASN A 68 -7.33 2.25 5.33
N ALA A 69 -6.49 2.87 6.17
CA ALA A 69 -6.72 4.23 6.65
C ALA A 69 -6.63 5.25 5.50
N LEU A 70 -5.57 5.16 4.70
CA LEU A 70 -5.35 6.04 3.55
C LEU A 70 -6.37 5.80 2.44
N LEU A 71 -6.72 4.55 2.18
CA LEU A 71 -7.76 4.18 1.23
C LEU A 71 -9.13 4.71 1.69
N GLY A 72 -9.46 4.60 2.97
CA GLY A 72 -10.67 5.20 3.55
C GLY A 72 -10.73 6.71 3.30
N HIS A 73 -9.66 7.43 3.65
CA HIS A 73 -9.57 8.88 3.41
C HIS A 73 -9.71 9.24 1.92
N PHE A 74 -9.06 8.48 1.02
CA PHE A 74 -9.21 8.67 -0.42
C PHE A 74 -10.67 8.51 -0.87
N LEU A 75 -11.34 7.48 -0.38
CA LEU A 75 -12.72 7.18 -0.77
C LEU A 75 -13.73 8.17 -0.18
N ASP A 76 -13.53 8.66 1.05
CA ASP A 76 -14.33 9.73 1.64
C ASP A 76 -14.24 11.00 0.77
N LYS A 77 -13.02 11.38 0.39
CA LYS A 77 -12.78 12.51 -0.52
C LYS A 77 -13.38 12.29 -1.90
N LEU A 78 -13.40 11.06 -2.38
CA LEU A 78 -14.02 10.74 -3.66
C LEU A 78 -15.55 10.89 -3.58
N HIS A 79 -16.17 10.41 -2.51
CA HIS A 79 -17.61 10.49 -2.29
C HIS A 79 -18.10 11.94 -2.14
N GLU A 80 -17.35 12.79 -1.44
CA GLU A 80 -17.65 14.22 -1.33
C GLU A 80 -17.72 14.94 -2.69
N ASN A 81 -16.96 14.46 -3.69
CA ASN A 81 -16.76 15.17 -4.95
C ASN A 81 -17.49 14.52 -6.13
N VAL A 82 -17.92 13.26 -6.04
CA VAL A 82 -18.53 12.53 -7.16
C VAL A 82 -19.60 11.54 -6.67
N SER A 83 -20.88 11.89 -6.84
CA SER A 83 -22.04 11.15 -6.32
C SER A 83 -22.32 9.80 -7.00
N ASP A 84 -21.86 9.59 -8.23
CA ASP A 84 -22.25 8.44 -9.07
C ASP A 84 -21.04 7.71 -9.67
N THR A 85 -20.09 7.33 -8.83
CA THR A 85 -18.85 6.67 -9.28
C THR A 85 -18.90 5.17 -9.06
N CYS A 86 -18.65 4.40 -10.13
CA CYS A 86 -18.31 2.99 -10.02
C CYS A 86 -16.81 2.83 -9.76
N LEU A 87 -16.43 2.05 -8.74
CA LEU A 87 -15.03 1.76 -8.43
C LEU A 87 -14.63 0.37 -8.92
N GLY A 88 -13.52 0.30 -9.63
CA GLY A 88 -12.89 -0.95 -10.06
C GLY A 88 -11.74 -1.34 -9.15
N ILE A 89 -11.55 -2.64 -8.93
CA ILE A 89 -10.45 -3.20 -8.13
C ILE A 89 -9.59 -4.06 -9.04
N TRP A 90 -8.30 -3.75 -9.12
CA TRP A 90 -7.30 -4.51 -9.87
C TRP A 90 -6.13 -4.88 -8.96
N ASN A 91 -5.90 -6.13 -8.57
CA ASN A 91 -6.79 -7.29 -8.67
C ASN A 91 -7.03 -7.85 -7.26
N PRO A 92 -8.21 -8.40 -6.96
CA PRO A 92 -8.51 -8.93 -5.62
C PRO A 92 -7.49 -9.96 -5.09
N HIS A 93 -6.84 -10.73 -5.95
CA HIS A 93 -5.79 -11.68 -5.54
C HIS A 93 -4.47 -11.05 -5.07
N TRP A 94 -4.25 -9.73 -5.25
CA TRP A 94 -3.11 -9.00 -4.67
C TRP A 94 -3.44 -8.43 -3.28
N ASP A 95 -4.69 -8.53 -2.83
CA ASP A 95 -5.11 -8.15 -1.48
C ASP A 95 -4.76 -9.27 -0.48
N ASP A 96 -4.86 -8.99 0.82
CA ASP A 96 -4.68 -10.00 1.86
C ASP A 96 -5.89 -10.94 1.98
N PHE A 97 -6.08 -11.78 0.96
CA PHE A 97 -7.13 -12.79 0.92
C PHE A 97 -6.96 -13.87 1.99
N GLY A 98 -5.70 -14.17 2.36
CA GLY A 98 -5.35 -15.18 3.36
C GLY A 98 -5.42 -14.68 4.81
N ASN A 99 -5.65 -13.38 5.02
CA ASN A 99 -5.56 -12.71 6.33
C ASN A 99 -4.21 -12.95 7.03
N VAL A 100 -3.12 -13.00 6.25
CA VAL A 100 -1.77 -13.24 6.79
C VAL A 100 -1.20 -12.01 7.49
N CYS A 101 -1.68 -10.82 7.16
CA CYS A 101 -1.27 -9.57 7.82
C CYS A 101 -1.89 -9.38 9.21
N GLY A 102 -2.73 -10.32 9.67
CA GLY A 102 -3.36 -10.25 10.99
C GLY A 102 -4.48 -9.21 11.10
N GLU A 103 -5.06 -8.82 9.97
CA GLU A 103 -6.23 -7.94 9.95
C GLU A 103 -7.49 -8.62 10.52
N LYS A 104 -8.56 -7.84 10.70
CA LYS A 104 -9.82 -8.36 11.27
C LYS A 104 -10.50 -9.38 10.33
N ARG A 105 -10.28 -9.30 9.02
CA ARG A 105 -10.93 -10.12 7.98
C ARG A 105 -10.07 -10.16 6.70
N SER A 106 -10.20 -11.26 5.94
CA SER A 106 -9.68 -11.36 4.57
C SER A 106 -10.19 -10.26 3.65
N TYR A 107 -9.36 -9.91 2.66
CA TYR A 107 -9.61 -8.87 1.66
C TYR A 107 -9.82 -7.48 2.28
N PRO A 108 -8.91 -7.00 3.14
CA PRO A 108 -9.11 -5.75 3.87
C PRO A 108 -9.31 -4.54 2.95
N LEU A 109 -8.44 -4.34 1.95
CA LEU A 109 -8.52 -3.19 1.05
C LEU A 109 -9.77 -3.24 0.18
N THR A 110 -10.06 -4.42 -0.38
CA THR A 110 -11.26 -4.65 -1.20
C THR A 110 -12.53 -4.36 -0.40
N ARG A 111 -12.58 -4.80 0.86
CA ARG A 111 -13.72 -4.54 1.74
C ARG A 111 -13.88 -3.07 2.10
N ALA A 112 -12.78 -2.32 2.23
CA ALA A 112 -12.86 -0.88 2.47
C ALA A 112 -13.63 -0.17 1.34
N ILE A 113 -13.39 -0.56 0.08
CA ILE A 113 -14.09 -0.03 -1.09
C ILE A 113 -15.59 -0.37 -1.05
N PHE A 114 -15.95 -1.62 -0.73
CA PHE A 114 -17.37 -2.03 -0.68
C PHE A 114 -18.15 -1.44 0.50
N ARG A 115 -17.51 -1.17 1.64
CA ARG A 115 -18.19 -0.58 2.81
C ARG A 115 -18.77 0.78 2.51
N LEU A 116 -17.97 1.67 1.90
CA LEU A 116 -18.44 3.01 1.57
C LEU A 116 -19.59 2.98 0.57
N TYR A 117 -19.59 2.03 -0.37
CA TYR A 117 -20.74 1.84 -1.26
C TYR A 117 -22.00 1.42 -0.48
N ASN A 118 -21.90 0.44 0.43
CA ASN A 118 -23.07 -0.03 1.19
C ASN A 118 -23.65 1.00 2.17
N ASP A 119 -22.79 1.83 2.77
CA ASP A 119 -23.25 2.91 3.67
C ASP A 119 -23.87 4.08 2.89
N SER A 120 -23.62 4.20 1.58
CA SER A 120 -24.21 5.23 0.70
C SER A 120 -25.66 4.95 0.26
N TYR A 121 -26.19 3.75 0.54
CA TYR A 121 -27.57 3.34 0.19
C TYR A 121 -28.43 3.00 1.42
N ALA A 122 -27.98 3.34 2.63
CA ALA A 122 -28.75 3.27 3.87
C ALA A 122 -29.41 4.63 4.17
#